data_AF-A0A7W6ZMX4-F1
#
_entry.id   AF-A0A7W6ZMX4-F1
#
_cell.length_a   1.000
_cell.length_b   1.000
_cell.length_c   1.000
_cell.angle_alpha   90.00
_cell.angle_beta   90.00
_cell.angle_gamma   90.00
#
_symmetry.space_group_name_H-M   'P 1'
#
loop_
_entity.id
_entity.type
_entity.pdbx_description
1 polymer ?
#
loop_
_entity_poly.entity_id
_entity_poly.type
_entity_poly.pdbx_seq_one_letter_code
_entity_poly.pdbx_strand_id
1 'polypeptide(L)'
;MVTAEVNNRDARALPFGLGFHPAFVWPLPGAAGRPHTITLDNEGEPALVRLEGGLINPASLPSPFDKGRLVLDHAMFEKDAMIFPRGAGDGLRYGAEGGPSLRFQFENLPNLALWTKPGAPFLCIEPWHGTAAEAGGSAELSQRPYTTILSPGATARFAFTVEISQ
;
A
#
# COMPACT_ATOMS: atom_id res chain seq x y z
N MET A 1 2.15 14.11 -8.90
CA MET A 1 3.07 12.97 -9.07
C MET A 1 4.21 13.12 -8.07
N VAL A 2 4.56 12.04 -7.37
CA VAL A 2 5.67 11.94 -6.43
C VAL A 2 6.57 10.81 -6.88
N THR A 3 7.89 11.01 -6.82
CA THR A 3 8.87 10.09 -7.40
C THR A 3 10.05 9.93 -6.47
N ALA A 4 10.57 8.72 -6.34
CA ALA A 4 11.80 8.41 -5.64
C ALA A 4 12.75 7.64 -6.57
N GLU A 5 14.03 7.97 -6.50
CA GLU A 5 15.09 7.24 -7.21
C GLU A 5 16.13 6.77 -6.20
N VAL A 6 16.47 5.49 -6.27
CA VAL A 6 17.51 4.86 -5.47
C VAL A 6 18.67 4.54 -6.39
N ASN A 7 19.82 5.15 -6.14
CA ASN A 7 21.04 4.94 -6.90
C ASN A 7 22.07 4.19 -6.04
N ASN A 8 22.53 3.04 -6.51
CA ASN A 8 23.57 2.29 -5.84
C ASN A 8 24.96 2.84 -6.19
N ARG A 9 25.57 3.56 -5.24
CA ARG A 9 26.91 4.15 -5.37
C ARG A 9 28.03 3.27 -4.81
N ASP A 10 27.69 2.10 -4.26
CA ASP A 10 28.66 1.12 -3.76
C ASP A 10 29.17 0.24 -4.93
N ALA A 11 30.26 -0.49 -4.70
CA ALA A 11 30.76 -1.53 -5.58
C ALA A 11 30.09 -2.90 -5.34
N ARG A 12 29.24 -3.02 -4.31
CA ARG A 12 28.48 -4.23 -3.96
C ARG A 12 27.01 -4.08 -4.32
N ALA A 13 26.32 -5.21 -4.45
CA ALA A 13 24.87 -5.22 -4.62
C ALA A 13 24.16 -4.62 -3.39
N LEU A 14 23.13 -3.80 -3.63
CA LEU A 14 22.35 -3.13 -2.60
C LEU A 14 20.94 -3.76 -2.49
N PRO A 15 20.67 -4.60 -1.48
CA PRO A 15 19.32 -5.02 -1.16
C PRO A 15 18.57 -3.89 -0.45
N PHE A 16 17.34 -3.58 -0.88
CA PHE A 16 16.48 -2.59 -0.21
C PHE A 16 14.99 -2.84 -0.48
N GLY A 17 14.14 -2.20 0.34
CA GLY A 17 12.72 -1.98 0.07
C GLY A 17 12.42 -0.49 0.11
N LEU A 18 11.43 -0.04 -0.65
CA LEU A 18 11.00 1.36 -0.68
C LEU A 18 9.48 1.43 -0.70
N GLY A 19 8.90 2.36 0.04
CA GLY A 19 7.47 2.60 0.01
C GLY A 19 7.13 4.05 0.34
N PHE A 20 5.92 4.45 -0.01
CA PHE A 20 5.35 5.74 0.34
C PHE A 20 4.25 5.56 1.38
N HIS A 21 4.10 6.51 2.30
CA HIS A 21 3.10 6.46 3.37
C HIS A 21 2.22 7.73 3.42
N PRO A 22 1.60 8.14 2.29
CA PRO A 22 0.77 9.35 2.27
C PRO A 22 -0.56 9.13 3.01
N ALA A 23 -0.93 10.11 3.85
CA ALA A 23 -2.20 10.14 4.56
C ALA A 23 -3.16 11.14 3.92
N PHE A 24 -4.41 10.73 3.69
CA PHE A 24 -5.48 11.57 3.14
C PHE A 24 -6.64 11.64 4.11
N VAL A 25 -7.29 12.79 4.20
CA VAL A 25 -8.42 12.97 5.12
C VAL A 25 -9.56 11.96 4.85
N TRP A 26 -10.13 11.46 5.94
CA TRP A 26 -11.27 10.54 5.93
C TRP A 26 -12.25 10.99 7.03
N PRO A 27 -13.45 11.49 6.68
CA PRO A 27 -14.01 11.66 5.33
C PRO A 27 -13.30 12.72 4.48
N LEU A 28 -13.33 12.55 3.16
CA LEU A 28 -12.97 13.57 2.20
C LEU A 28 -13.87 14.81 2.36
N PRO A 29 -13.36 16.03 2.10
CA PRO A 29 -14.14 17.26 2.23
C PRO A 29 -15.38 17.24 1.35
N GLY A 30 -16.57 17.48 1.91
CA GLY A 30 -17.84 17.40 1.19
C GLY A 30 -18.47 16.00 1.15
N ALA A 31 -17.84 14.99 1.77
CA ALA A 31 -18.35 13.62 1.87
C ALA A 31 -18.58 13.13 3.30
N ALA A 32 -18.75 14.05 4.26
CA ALA A 32 -19.05 13.69 5.64
C ALA A 32 -20.30 12.79 5.75
N GLY A 33 -20.20 11.73 6.54
CA GLY A 33 -21.29 10.76 6.74
C GLY A 33 -21.54 9.82 5.54
N ARG A 34 -20.79 9.94 4.44
CA ARG A 34 -20.92 9.04 3.27
C ARG A 34 -19.93 7.88 3.36
N PRO A 35 -20.34 6.66 2.99
CA PRO A 35 -19.42 5.54 2.89
C PRO A 35 -18.27 5.87 1.93
N HIS A 36 -17.04 5.71 2.39
CA HIS A 36 -15.86 5.82 1.55
C HIS A 36 -15.43 4.43 1.11
N THR A 37 -14.91 4.34 -0.10
CA THR A 37 -14.47 3.06 -0.68
C THR A 37 -13.10 3.17 -1.29
N ILE A 38 -12.38 2.06 -1.29
CA ILE A 38 -11.28 1.80 -2.20
C ILE A 38 -11.82 0.94 -3.34
N THR A 39 -11.57 1.36 -4.58
CA THR A 39 -11.85 0.57 -5.78
C THR A 39 -10.55 0.33 -6.53
N LEU A 40 -10.14 -0.92 -6.68
CA LEU A 40 -8.96 -1.31 -7.45
C LEU A 40 -9.28 -1.30 -8.95
N ASP A 41 -8.39 -0.72 -9.77
CA ASP A 41 -8.61 -0.60 -11.22
C ASP A 41 -8.66 -1.98 -11.91
N ASN A 42 -8.07 -3.01 -11.30
CA ASN A 42 -8.00 -4.38 -11.83
C ASN A 42 -9.16 -5.29 -11.36
N GLU A 43 -10.12 -4.78 -10.59
CA GLU A 43 -11.23 -5.54 -10.01
C GLU A 43 -10.80 -6.76 -9.14
N GLY A 44 -9.54 -6.77 -8.68
CA GLY A 44 -8.95 -7.90 -7.98
C GLY A 44 -9.44 -8.06 -6.54
N GLU A 45 -9.25 -9.26 -5.98
CA GLU A 45 -9.56 -9.59 -4.58
C GLU A 45 -8.28 -10.08 -3.89
N PRO A 46 -7.29 -9.19 -3.65
CA PRO A 46 -6.01 -9.60 -3.09
C PRO A 46 -6.18 -10.15 -1.67
N ALA A 47 -5.50 -11.26 -1.40
CA ALA A 47 -5.45 -11.82 -0.06
C ALA A 47 -4.84 -10.83 0.94
N LEU A 48 -5.44 -10.76 2.12
CA LEU A 48 -5.02 -9.87 3.20
C LEU A 48 -3.96 -10.57 4.07
N VAL A 49 -2.90 -9.87 4.42
CA VAL A 49 -2.00 -10.26 5.52
C VAL A 49 -2.00 -9.20 6.61
N ARG A 50 -1.64 -9.60 7.83
CA ARG A 50 -1.60 -8.73 9.01
C ARG A 50 -0.24 -8.75 9.66
N LEU A 51 -0.02 -7.79 10.54
CA LEU A 51 1.16 -7.76 11.38
C LEU A 51 0.96 -8.57 12.67
N GLU A 52 2.02 -9.19 13.14
CA GLU A 52 2.14 -9.82 14.45
C GLU A 52 3.46 -9.37 15.08
N GLY A 53 3.39 -8.61 16.18
CA GLY A 53 4.58 -8.03 16.81
C GLY A 53 5.38 -7.08 15.90
N GLY A 54 4.73 -6.45 14.91
CA GLY A 54 5.37 -5.58 13.92
C GLY A 54 5.99 -6.30 12.72
N LEU A 55 5.84 -7.63 12.64
CA LEU A 55 6.31 -8.46 11.52
C LEU A 55 5.12 -8.92 10.66
N ILE A 56 5.32 -9.16 9.37
CA ILE A 56 4.31 -9.78 8.51
C ILE A 56 4.03 -11.19 9.02
N ASN A 57 2.77 -11.49 9.34
CA ASN A 57 2.33 -12.87 9.51
C ASN A 57 2.04 -13.46 8.13
N PRO A 58 2.73 -14.55 7.71
CA PRO A 58 2.57 -15.13 6.38
C PRO A 58 1.21 -15.81 6.17
N ALA A 59 0.42 -16.02 7.24
CA ALA A 59 -0.92 -16.57 7.13
C ALA A 59 -1.86 -15.56 6.46
N SER A 60 -2.25 -15.86 5.22
CA SER A 60 -3.21 -15.06 4.47
C SER A 60 -4.63 -15.23 4.99
N LEU A 61 -5.35 -14.12 5.08
CA LEU A 61 -6.79 -14.03 5.33
C LEU A 61 -7.54 -13.79 4.02
N PRO A 62 -8.85 -14.09 3.98
CA PRO A 62 -9.69 -13.73 2.84
C PRO A 62 -9.61 -12.24 2.49
N SER A 63 -9.74 -11.94 1.20
CA SER A 63 -9.83 -10.57 0.71
C SER A 63 -11.06 -9.87 1.31
N PRO A 64 -10.92 -8.61 1.79
CA PRO A 64 -12.06 -7.78 2.13
C PRO A 64 -12.64 -7.05 0.91
N PHE A 65 -11.96 -7.10 -0.24
CA PHE A 65 -12.49 -6.63 -1.52
C PHE A 65 -13.43 -7.69 -2.12
N ASP A 66 -14.53 -7.21 -2.71
CA ASP A 66 -15.43 -7.95 -3.61
C ASP A 66 -15.39 -7.24 -4.97
N LYS A 67 -14.95 -7.93 -6.02
CA LYS A 67 -14.74 -7.37 -7.37
C LYS A 67 -13.97 -6.04 -7.37
N GLY A 68 -12.88 -6.00 -6.62
CA GLY A 68 -12.02 -4.81 -6.45
C GLY A 68 -12.62 -3.70 -5.61
N ARG A 69 -13.80 -3.86 -5.02
CA ARG A 69 -14.43 -2.83 -4.17
C ARG A 69 -14.33 -3.20 -2.69
N LEU A 70 -13.80 -2.27 -1.90
CA LEU A 70 -13.76 -2.33 -0.44
C LEU A 70 -14.50 -1.12 0.13
N VAL A 71 -15.57 -1.35 0.88
CA VAL A 71 -16.21 -0.31 1.70
C VAL A 71 -15.41 -0.18 2.99
N LEU A 72 -14.92 1.03 3.28
CA LEU A 72 -14.06 1.28 4.42
C LEU A 72 -14.87 1.37 5.71
N ASP A 73 -14.40 0.66 6.74
CA ASP A 73 -14.92 0.74 8.10
C ASP A 73 -13.74 0.87 9.07
N HIS A 74 -13.87 1.72 10.09
CA HIS A 74 -12.81 1.96 11.08
C HIS A 74 -12.42 0.70 11.86
N ALA A 75 -13.36 -0.24 12.09
CA ALA A 75 -13.11 -1.49 12.78
C ALA A 75 -12.12 -2.41 12.02
N MET A 76 -11.98 -2.23 10.69
CA MET A 76 -11.03 -3.00 9.88
C MET A 76 -9.56 -2.74 10.25
N PHE A 77 -9.29 -1.64 10.96
CA PHE A 77 -7.94 -1.18 11.33
C PHE A 77 -7.62 -1.39 12.82
N GLU A 78 -8.51 -2.03 13.60
CA GLU A 78 -8.24 -2.38 15.00
C GLU A 78 -7.07 -3.36 15.14
N LYS A 79 -6.83 -4.18 14.10
CA LYS A 79 -5.71 -5.13 14.01
C LYS A 79 -4.56 -4.59 13.15
N ASP A 80 -4.30 -3.29 13.26
CA ASP A 80 -3.25 -2.59 12.50
C ASP A 80 -3.53 -2.58 10.98
N ALA A 81 -2.50 -2.35 10.17
CA ALA A 81 -2.60 -2.21 8.72
C ALA A 81 -3.26 -3.42 8.04
N MET A 82 -4.05 -3.16 7.00
CA MET A 82 -4.41 -4.15 6.00
C MET A 82 -3.34 -4.17 4.93
N ILE A 83 -2.62 -5.28 4.79
CA ILE A 83 -1.49 -5.39 3.86
C ILE A 83 -1.86 -6.37 2.75
N PHE A 84 -1.62 -5.97 1.51
CA PHE A 84 -1.87 -6.72 0.29
C PHE A 84 -0.55 -6.86 -0.46
N PRO A 85 0.23 -7.93 -0.21
CA PRO A 85 1.56 -8.07 -0.81
C PRO A 85 1.53 -8.25 -2.33
N ARG A 86 0.40 -8.61 -2.92
CA ARG A 86 0.23 -8.76 -4.38
C ARG A 86 -1.24 -8.72 -4.74
N GLY A 87 -1.52 -8.49 -6.03
CA GLY A 87 -2.86 -8.60 -6.61
C GLY A 87 -3.72 -7.34 -6.50
N ALA A 88 -3.26 -6.30 -5.80
CA ALA A 88 -3.96 -5.01 -5.70
C ALA A 88 -3.92 -4.20 -7.01
N GLY A 89 -3.07 -4.58 -7.97
CA GLY A 89 -2.87 -3.84 -9.21
C GLY A 89 -1.95 -2.63 -9.04
N ASP A 90 -1.93 -1.78 -10.05
CA ASP A 90 -1.10 -0.56 -10.15
C ASP A 90 -1.93 0.74 -10.01
N GLY A 91 -3.23 0.63 -9.73
CA GLY A 91 -4.12 1.79 -9.64
C GLY A 91 -5.34 1.52 -8.78
N LEU A 92 -5.80 2.58 -8.12
CA LEU A 92 -7.03 2.54 -7.32
C LEU A 92 -7.72 3.91 -7.26
N ARG A 93 -8.96 3.92 -6.80
CA ARG A 93 -9.71 5.12 -6.43
C ARG A 93 -10.10 5.07 -4.96
N TYR A 94 -9.85 6.16 -4.24
CA TYR A 94 -10.36 6.40 -2.88
C TYR A 94 -11.41 7.51 -2.91
N GLY A 95 -12.59 7.29 -2.37
CA GLY A 95 -13.57 8.36 -2.21
C GLY A 95 -14.97 7.88 -1.88
N ALA A 96 -15.91 8.80 -1.87
CA ALA A 96 -17.33 8.50 -1.68
C ALA A 96 -18.03 8.43 -3.04
N GLU A 97 -18.90 7.43 -3.21
CA GLU A 97 -19.65 7.22 -4.45
C GLU A 97 -20.50 8.45 -4.80
N GLY A 98 -20.36 8.98 -6.01
CA GLY A 98 -21.02 10.22 -6.46
C GLY A 98 -20.55 11.47 -5.71
N GLY A 99 -19.32 11.48 -5.22
CA GLY A 99 -18.72 12.61 -4.51
C GLY A 99 -17.22 12.74 -4.82
N PRO A 100 -16.49 13.51 -4.01
CA PRO A 100 -15.06 13.72 -4.22
C PRO A 100 -14.31 12.39 -4.17
N SER A 101 -13.30 12.28 -5.03
CA SER A 101 -12.44 11.11 -5.09
C SER A 101 -11.01 11.46 -5.46
N LEU A 102 -10.11 10.58 -5.06
CA LEU A 102 -8.70 10.60 -5.39
C LEU A 102 -8.39 9.36 -6.23
N ARG A 103 -7.84 9.55 -7.43
CA ARG A 103 -7.38 8.46 -8.28
C ARG A 103 -5.86 8.31 -8.14
N PHE A 104 -5.43 7.10 -7.86
CA PHE A 104 -4.04 6.72 -7.68
C PHE A 104 -3.56 5.90 -8.87
N GLN A 105 -2.29 6.09 -9.20
CA GLN A 105 -1.52 5.27 -10.13
C GLN A 105 -0.13 5.04 -9.54
N PHE A 106 0.38 3.82 -9.66
CA PHE A 106 1.58 3.32 -9.01
C PHE A 106 2.56 2.81 -10.07
N GLU A 107 3.82 3.22 -9.97
CA GLU A 107 4.90 2.78 -10.83
C GLU A 107 5.92 2.04 -9.97
N ASN A 108 6.15 0.76 -10.29
CA ASN A 108 7.11 -0.10 -9.60
C ASN A 108 6.82 -0.28 -8.09
N LEU A 109 5.54 -0.28 -7.68
CA LEU A 109 5.10 -0.46 -6.28
C LEU A 109 4.02 -1.55 -6.20
N PRO A 110 4.40 -2.85 -6.23
CA PRO A 110 3.47 -3.96 -6.36
C PRO A 110 2.70 -4.31 -5.08
N ASN A 111 3.10 -3.76 -3.94
CA ASN A 111 2.46 -4.01 -2.65
C ASN A 111 1.58 -2.81 -2.27
N LEU A 112 0.44 -3.07 -1.64
CA LEU A 112 -0.44 -2.03 -1.10
C LEU A 112 -0.65 -2.27 0.39
N ALA A 113 -0.59 -1.23 1.19
CA ALA A 113 -1.17 -1.23 2.52
C ALA A 113 -2.19 -0.11 2.69
N LEU A 114 -3.22 -0.40 3.48
CA LEU A 114 -4.20 0.55 3.93
C LEU A 114 -4.12 0.61 5.45
N TRP A 115 -4.00 1.81 6.00
CA TRP A 115 -3.85 1.97 7.44
C TRP A 115 -4.52 3.25 7.93
N THR A 116 -5.06 3.20 9.13
CA THR A 116 -5.34 4.40 9.91
C THR A 116 -5.13 4.08 11.37
N LYS A 117 -4.67 5.07 12.13
CA LYS A 117 -4.70 4.96 13.58
C LYS A 117 -6.17 5.00 14.03
N PRO A 118 -6.64 4.05 14.86
CA PRO A 118 -8.02 4.09 15.37
C PRO A 118 -8.38 5.45 15.96
N GLY A 119 -9.48 6.03 15.49
CA GLY A 119 -9.96 7.37 15.86
C GLY A 119 -9.31 8.54 15.10
N ALA A 120 -8.37 8.30 14.19
CA ALA A 120 -7.76 9.36 13.39
C ALA A 120 -8.61 9.72 12.15
N PRO A 121 -8.66 11.01 11.75
CA PRO A 121 -9.48 11.49 10.64
C PRO A 121 -8.77 11.36 9.28
N PHE A 122 -8.03 10.27 9.06
CA PHE A 122 -7.30 10.04 7.82
C PHE A 122 -7.26 8.55 7.46
N LEU A 123 -6.99 8.26 6.20
CA LEU A 123 -6.57 6.96 5.70
C LEU A 123 -5.22 7.11 5.02
N CYS A 124 -4.27 6.25 5.38
CA CYS A 124 -3.04 6.05 4.64
C CYS A 124 -3.28 5.04 3.53
N ILE A 125 -2.84 5.42 2.33
CA ILE A 125 -2.87 4.58 1.13
C ILE A 125 -1.42 4.44 0.70
N GLU A 126 -0.86 3.27 0.95
CA GLU A 126 0.59 3.11 1.01
C GLU A 126 1.07 2.13 -0.06
N PRO A 127 1.51 2.65 -1.22
CA PRO A 127 2.11 1.81 -2.25
C PRO A 127 3.58 1.53 -1.89
N TRP A 128 3.97 0.26 -1.87
CA TRP A 128 5.31 -0.20 -1.53
C TRP A 128 5.91 -1.14 -2.57
N HIS A 129 7.23 -1.24 -2.55
CA HIS A 129 8.05 -2.27 -3.17
C HIS A 129 9.02 -2.80 -2.12
N GLY A 130 8.57 -3.82 -1.41
CA GLY A 130 9.18 -4.27 -0.17
C GLY A 130 8.13 -4.31 0.94
N THR A 131 8.34 -5.18 1.92
CA THR A 131 7.43 -5.34 3.06
C THR A 131 8.23 -5.34 4.37
N ALA A 132 7.53 -5.24 5.50
CA ALA A 132 8.13 -5.52 6.79
C ALA A 132 8.69 -6.95 6.83
N ALA A 133 9.63 -7.23 7.72
CA ALA A 133 10.16 -8.58 7.88
C ALA A 133 9.05 -9.57 8.24
N GLU A 134 9.14 -10.80 7.76
CA GLU A 134 8.17 -11.86 8.05
C GLU A 134 8.47 -12.54 9.39
N ALA A 135 7.42 -12.89 10.14
CA ALA A 135 7.53 -13.70 11.33
C ALA A 135 8.09 -15.09 10.97
N GLY A 136 9.19 -15.48 11.64
CA GLY A 136 9.91 -16.71 11.31
C GLY A 136 10.73 -16.65 10.02
N GLY A 137 10.78 -15.49 9.35
CA GLY A 137 11.58 -15.26 8.15
C GLY A 137 13.05 -14.99 8.45
N SER A 138 13.84 -14.82 7.38
CA SER A 138 15.26 -14.50 7.47
C SER A 138 15.50 -13.07 7.95
N ALA A 139 16.57 -12.87 8.73
CA ALA A 139 17.06 -11.53 9.07
C ALA A 139 17.70 -10.82 7.87
N GLU A 140 18.22 -11.60 6.90
CA GLU A 140 18.91 -11.12 5.71
C GLU A 140 17.97 -10.30 4.82
N LEU A 141 18.32 -9.03 4.59
CA LEU A 141 17.48 -8.12 3.81
C LEU A 141 17.26 -8.64 2.38
N SER A 142 18.29 -9.20 1.76
CA SER A 142 18.21 -9.80 0.40
C SER A 142 17.24 -10.97 0.28
N GLN A 143 16.86 -11.60 1.40
CA GLN A 143 15.93 -12.72 1.45
C GLN A 143 14.51 -12.29 1.86
N ARG A 144 14.30 -11.03 2.24
CA ARG A 144 12.96 -10.53 2.58
C ARG A 144 12.10 -10.45 1.32
N PRO A 145 10.81 -10.81 1.40
CA PRO A 145 9.90 -10.70 0.26
C PRO A 145 9.89 -9.31 -0.36
N TYR A 146 9.85 -9.27 -1.70
CA TYR A 146 9.80 -8.04 -2.49
C TYR A 146 11.00 -7.12 -2.32
N THR A 147 12.14 -7.63 -1.83
CA THR A 147 13.39 -6.87 -1.82
C THR A 147 13.89 -6.64 -3.23
N THR A 148 14.23 -5.39 -3.56
CA THR A 148 14.99 -5.06 -4.76
C THR A 148 16.47 -5.24 -4.48
N ILE A 149 17.17 -5.99 -5.34
CA ILE A 149 18.64 -6.09 -5.31
C ILE A 149 19.20 -5.27 -6.47
N LEU A 150 19.83 -4.14 -6.16
CA LEU A 150 20.35 -3.20 -7.16
C LEU A 150 21.84 -3.43 -7.37
N SER A 151 22.24 -3.74 -8.61
CA SER A 151 23.65 -3.89 -8.99
C SER A 151 24.45 -2.59 -8.78
N PRO A 152 25.79 -2.67 -8.63
CA PRO A 152 26.65 -1.49 -8.56
C PRO A 152 26.40 -0.51 -9.71
N GLY A 153 26.26 0.78 -9.40
CA GLY A 153 26.02 1.84 -10.38
C GLY A 153 24.60 1.91 -10.96
N ALA A 154 23.72 0.95 -10.67
CA ALA A 154 22.35 0.95 -11.18
C ALA A 154 21.46 1.93 -10.39
N THR A 155 20.36 2.32 -11.04
CA THR A 155 19.31 3.18 -10.46
C THR A 155 17.96 2.48 -10.60
N ALA A 156 17.14 2.52 -9.55
CA ALA A 156 15.75 2.10 -9.56
C ALA A 156 14.85 3.30 -9.28
N ARG A 157 13.71 3.36 -9.97
CA ARG A 157 12.72 4.43 -9.86
C ARG A 157 11.40 3.88 -9.34
N PHE A 158 10.72 4.69 -8.53
CA PHE A 158 9.43 4.40 -7.93
C PHE A 158 8.58 5.66 -7.98
N ALA A 159 7.30 5.55 -8.27
CA ALA A 159 6.43 6.71 -8.30
C ALA A 159 4.99 6.39 -7.96
N PHE A 160 4.28 7.40 -7.46
CA PHE A 160 2.82 7.39 -7.49
C PHE A 160 2.28 8.75 -7.93
N THR A 161 1.11 8.73 -8.55
CA THR A 161 0.35 9.92 -8.91
C THR A 161 -0.98 9.90 -8.18
N VAL A 162 -1.44 11.09 -7.77
CA VAL A 162 -2.77 11.29 -7.22
C VAL A 162 -3.44 12.40 -8.02
N GLU A 163 -4.59 12.08 -8.59
CA GLU A 163 -5.46 13.02 -9.29
C GLU A 163 -6.70 13.26 -8.42
N ILE A 164 -7.11 14.52 -8.30
CA ILE A 164 -8.31 14.90 -7.56
C ILE A 164 -9.45 15.00 -8.56
N SER A 165 -10.56 14.30 -8.30
CA SER A 165 -11.80 14.43 -9.05
C SER A 165 -12.92 14.88 -8.10
N GLN A 166 -13.68 15.89 -8.51
CA GLN A 166 -14.84 16.39 -7.77
C GLN A 166 -16.14 15.88 -8.38
#